data_AF-A0A965PT99-F1
#
_entry.id   AF-A0A965PT99-F1
#
_cell.length_a   1.000
_cell.length_b   1.000
_cell.length_c   1.000
_cell.angle_alpha   90.00
_cell.angle_beta   90.00
_cell.angle_gamma   90.00
#
_symmetry.space_group_name_H-M   'P 1'
#
loop_
_entity.id
_entity.type
_entity.pdbx_description
1 polymer ?
#
loop_
_entity_poly.entity_id
_entity_poly.type
_entity_poly.pdbx_seq_one_letter_code
_entity_poly.pdbx_strand_id
1 'polypeptide(L)' 'MTQHKLVVDCSTGVVAEVELTAEEIAQREADAVAFAAQKAAEEAEAQAKAEAKASAEAKLAALGLTAEEIAALSK' A
#
# COMPACT_ATOMS: atom_id res chain seq x y z
N MET A 1 11.28 23.04 10.14
CA MET A 1 11.74 23.17 8.75
C MET A 1 10.55 23.59 7.93
N THR A 2 10.64 24.70 7.21
CA THR A 2 9.54 25.25 6.42
C THR A 2 9.46 24.51 5.09
N GLN A 3 8.28 23.99 4.74
CA GLN A 3 8.08 23.23 3.49
C GLN A 3 7.61 24.17 2.38
N HIS A 4 8.19 24.01 1.19
CA HIS A 4 7.89 24.85 0.03
C HIS A 4 7.36 23.98 -1.13
N LYS A 5 6.42 24.52 -1.90
CA LYS A 5 6.02 23.98 -3.20
C LYS A 5 6.77 24.71 -4.30
N LEU A 6 7.17 23.95 -5.32
CA LEU A 6 7.75 24.50 -6.53
C LEU A 6 6.65 24.72 -7.56
N VAL A 7 6.44 25.96 -7.95
CA VAL A 7 5.50 26.33 -9.02
C VAL A 7 6.33 26.63 -10.26
N VAL A 8 6.15 25.81 -11.30
CA VAL A 8 6.81 25.98 -12.59
C VAL A 8 5.77 26.40 -13.62
N ASP A 9 5.91 27.59 -14.16
CA ASP A 9 5.10 28.04 -15.29
C ASP A 9 5.70 27.49 -16.59
N CYS A 10 5.02 26.51 -17.18
CA CYS A 10 5.45 25.85 -18.42
C CYS A 10 5.39 26.77 -19.67
N SER A 11 4.75 27.93 -19.58
CA SER A 11 4.62 28.88 -20.70
C SER A 11 5.73 29.94 -20.70
N THR A 12 6.20 30.34 -19.52
CA THR A 12 7.25 31.36 -19.35
C THR A 12 8.59 30.78 -18.89
N GLY A 13 8.61 29.54 -18.41
CA GLY A 13 9.78 28.89 -17.82
C GLY A 13 10.16 29.42 -16.43
N VAL A 14 9.33 30.28 -15.83
CA VAL A 14 9.59 30.83 -14.51
C VAL A 14 9.31 29.77 -13.44
N VAL A 15 10.25 29.67 -12.50
CA VAL A 15 10.18 28.77 -11.36
C VAL A 15 10.10 29.61 -10.09
N ALA A 16 9.11 29.35 -9.25
CA ALA A 16 8.90 30.02 -7.97
C ALA A 16 8.79 28.99 -6.83
N GLU A 17 9.54 29.23 -5.76
CA GLU A 17 9.40 28.51 -4.49
C GLU A 17 8.43 29.28 -3.61
N VAL A 18 7.30 28.64 -3.26
CA VAL A 18 6.24 29.23 -2.44
C VAL A 18 6.10 28.41 -1.18
N GLU A 19 6.09 29.06 -0.01
CA GLU A 19 5.85 28.38 1.26
C GLU A 19 4.45 27.73 1.26
N LEU A 20 4.36 26.51 1.77
CA LEU A 20 3.07 25.84 1.94
C LEU A 20 2.23 26.58 2.98
N THR A 21 0.92 26.69 2.72
CA THR A 21 0.00 27.20 3.75
C THR A 21 -0.25 26.14 4.83
N ALA A 22 -0.75 26.56 5.99
CA ALA A 22 -1.05 25.65 7.09
C ALA A 22 -2.08 24.58 6.70
N GLU A 23 -3.04 24.93 5.84
CA GLU A 23 -4.05 23.99 5.33
C GLU A 23 -3.43 22.93 4.41
N GLU A 24 -2.47 23.31 3.55
CA GLU A 24 -1.78 22.38 2.66
C GLU A 24 -0.92 21.37 3.44
N ILE A 25 -0.29 21.83 4.53
CA ILE A 25 0.46 20.97 5.45
C ILE A 25 -0.48 19.99 6.16
N ALA A 26 -1.61 20.48 6.69
CA ALA A 26 -2.60 19.64 7.37
C ALA A 26 -3.21 18.57 6.44
N GLN A 27 -3.49 18.92 5.19
CA GLN A 27 -3.98 17.95 4.19
C GLN A 27 -2.93 16.86 3.90
N ARG A 28 -1.67 17.25 3.70
CA ARG A 28 -0.58 16.28 3.46
C ARG A 28 -0.43 15.31 4.63
N GLU A 29 -0.53 15.80 5.87
CA GLU A 29 -0.47 14.95 7.06
C GLU A 29 -1.69 14.01 7.16
N ALA A 30 -2.89 14.52 6.87
CA ALA A 30 -4.10 13.70 6.84
C ALA A 30 -4.02 12.60 5.77
N ASP A 31 -3.55 12.94 4.57
CA ASP A 31 -3.35 11.99 3.47
C ASP A 31 -2.29 10.94 3.82
N ALA A 32 -1.19 11.35 4.47
CA ALA A 32 -0.15 10.42 4.92
C ALA A 32 -0.69 9.42 5.95
N VAL A 33 -1.51 9.89 6.89
CA VAL A 33 -2.16 9.02 7.88
C VAL A 33 -3.16 8.08 7.21
N ALA A 34 -4.00 8.58 6.30
CA ALA A 34 -4.97 7.77 5.57
C ALA A 34 -4.28 6.70 4.71
N PHE A 35 -3.20 7.06 4.02
CA PHE A 35 -2.41 6.13 3.22
C PHE A 35 -1.73 5.07 4.10
N ALA A 36 -1.14 5.45 5.23
CA ALA A 36 -0.53 4.50 6.16
C ALA A 36 -1.57 3.51 6.71
N ALA A 37 -2.77 3.98 7.05
CA ALA A 37 -3.87 3.12 7.49
C ALA A 37 -4.34 2.16 6.39
N GLN A 38 -4.50 2.65 5.16
CA GLN A 38 -4.85 1.80 4.02
C GLN A 38 -3.78 0.74 3.76
N LYS A 39 -2.50 1.14 3.76
CA LYS A 39 -1.39 0.21 3.54
C LYS A 39 -1.31 -0.88 4.61
N ALA A 40 -1.47 -0.51 5.88
CA ALA A 40 -1.52 -1.48 6.96
C ALA A 40 -2.69 -2.47 6.81
N ALA A 41 -3.86 -2.00 6.36
CA ALA A 41 -5.01 -2.86 6.10
C ALA A 41 -4.78 -3.81 4.91
N GLU A 42 -4.21 -3.31 3.81
CA GLU A 42 -3.84 -4.11 2.64
C GLU A 42 -2.82 -5.20 2.99
N GLU A 43 -1.79 -4.85 3.76
CA GLU A 43 -0.76 -5.78 4.22
C GLU A 43 -1.35 -6.84 5.15
N ALA A 44 -2.21 -6.45 6.09
CA ALA A 44 -2.89 -7.39 6.97
C ALA A 44 -3.81 -8.36 6.21
N GLU A 45 -4.53 -7.87 5.19
CA GLU A 45 -5.37 -8.74 4.34
C GLU A 45 -4.52 -9.69 3.49
N ALA A 46 -3.43 -9.20 2.90
CA ALA A 46 -2.51 -10.03 2.13
C ALA A 46 -1.86 -11.12 3.00
N GLN A 47 -1.44 -10.76 4.22
CA GLN A 47 -0.89 -11.69 5.18
C GLN A 47 -1.93 -12.72 5.62
N ALA A 48 -3.14 -12.30 5.98
CA ALA A 48 -4.22 -13.22 6.34
C ALA A 48 -4.57 -14.21 5.22
N LYS A 49 -4.58 -13.75 3.95
CA LYS A 49 -4.79 -14.62 2.78
C LYS A 49 -3.64 -15.61 2.61
N ALA A 50 -2.39 -15.17 2.76
CA ALA A 50 -1.22 -16.03 2.66
C ALA A 50 -1.21 -17.10 3.77
N GLU A 51 -1.51 -16.71 5.00
CA GLU A 51 -1.63 -17.62 6.14
C GLU A 51 -2.79 -18.62 5.96
N ALA A 52 -3.95 -18.15 5.49
CA ALA A 52 -5.10 -19.01 5.21
C ALA A 52 -4.77 -20.03 4.11
N LYS A 53 -4.08 -19.60 3.04
CA LYS A 53 -3.63 -20.48 1.97
C LYS A 53 -2.63 -21.52 2.48
N ALA A 54 -1.60 -21.11 3.22
CA ALA A 54 -0.63 -22.01 3.82
C ALA A 54 -1.30 -23.02 4.77
N SER A 55 -2.28 -22.57 5.57
CA SER A 55 -3.07 -23.45 6.45
C SER A 55 -3.91 -24.46 5.64
N ALA A 56 -4.53 -24.02 4.54
CA ALA A 56 -5.31 -24.89 3.67
C ALA A 56 -4.42 -25.95 2.99
N GLU A 57 -3.28 -25.55 2.42
CA GLU A 57 -2.32 -26.47 1.79
C GLU A 57 -1.79 -27.49 2.80
N ALA A 58 -1.43 -27.06 4.02
CA ALA A 58 -0.99 -27.96 5.08
C ALA A 58 -2.07 -28.98 5.49
N LYS A 59 -3.34 -28.55 5.58
CA LYS A 59 -4.47 -29.44 5.89
C LYS A 59 -4.75 -30.43 4.75
N LEU A 60 -4.68 -29.99 3.49
CA LEU A 60 -4.87 -30.86 2.34
C LEU A 60 -3.75 -31.91 2.23
N ALA A 61 -2.50 -31.50 2.49
CA ALA A 61 -1.38 -32.43 2.57
C ALA A 61 -1.56 -33.46 3.69
N ALA A 62 -2.06 -33.03 4.86
CA ALA A 62 -2.38 -33.93 5.97
C ALA A 62 -3.52 -34.93 5.64
N LEU A 63 -4.40 -34.60 4.70
CA LEU A 63 -5.43 -35.50 4.17
C LEU A 63 -4.89 -36.48 3.11
N GLY A 64 -3.60 -36.39 2.77
CA GLY A 64 -2.92 -37.32 1.88
C GLY A 64 -2.85 -36.89 0.41
N LEU A 65 -3.22 -35.63 0.09
CA LEU A 65 -3.03 -35.11 -1.25
C LEU A 65 -1.54 -34.76 -1.48
N THR A 66 -1.07 -35.03 -2.68
CA THR A 66 0.26 -34.62 -3.14
C THR A 66 0.30 -33.12 -3.44
N ALA A 67 1.51 -32.54 -3.44
CA ALA A 67 1.70 -31.13 -3.76
C ALA A 67 1.17 -30.76 -5.17
N GLU A 68 1.25 -31.70 -6.12
CA GLU A 68 0.76 -31.52 -7.49
C GLU A 68 -0.77 -31.44 -7.54
N GLU A 69 -1.47 -32.26 -6.76
CA GLU A 69 -2.93 -32.25 -6.63
C GLU A 69 -3.41 -30.97 -5.93
N ILE A 70 -2.72 -30.54 -4.87
CA ILE A 70 -3.04 -29.29 -4.16
C ILE A 70 -2.83 -28.07 -5.08
N ALA A 71 -1.74 -28.05 -5.86
CA ALA A 71 -1.48 -26.99 -6.82
C ALA A 71 -2.51 -26.96 -7.95
N ALA A 72 -3.03 -28.13 -8.37
CA ALA A 72 -4.10 -28.22 -9.37
C ALA A 72 -5.43 -27.65 -8.86
N LEU A 73 -5.71 -27.73 -7.56
CA LEU A 73 -6.92 -27.20 -6.91
C LEU A 73 -6.83 -25.72 -6.53
N SER A 74 -5.62 -25.15 -6.47
CA SER A 74 -5.35 -23.79 -5.97
C SER A 74 -5.22 -22.73 -7.08
N LYS A 75 -5.72 -23.01 -8.28
CA LYS A 75 -5.70 -22.10 -9.44
C LYS A 75 -6.86 -21.11 -9.43
#